data_AF-A0A7Y9IR75-F1
#
_entry.id   AF-A0A7Y9IR75-F1
#
_cell.length_a   1.000
_cell.length_b   1.000
_cell.length_c   1.000
_cell.angle_alpha   90.00
_cell.angle_beta   90.00
_cell.angle_gamma   90.00
#
_symmetry.space_group_name_H-M   'P 1'
#
loop_
_entity.id
_entity.type
_entity.pdbx_description
1 polymer ?
#
loop_
_entity_poly.entity_id
_entity_poly.type
_entity_poly.pdbx_seq_one_letter_code
_entity_poly.pdbx_strand_id
1 'polypeptide(L)'
;MALLNEGGGPGRPPPISLQAAILMIVAAPVLEELAFRGAVTDLVHALLKRLAMADTSTLTRTNVITSLAFAACHLPYQPIGMAAAVLLPSLLLGKVREVTGSVVPCMVIHAWFNACYLMVMGV
;
A
#
# COMPACT_ATOMS: atom_id res chain seq x y z
N MET A 1 -14.23 -35.38 21.91
CA MET A 1 -13.45 -34.13 22.05
C MET A 1 -14.06 -33.09 21.11
N ALA A 2 -15.25 -32.63 21.48
CA ALA A 2 -15.91 -31.50 20.86
C ALA A 2 -15.23 -30.23 21.38
N LEU A 3 -14.57 -29.49 20.49
CA LEU A 3 -14.24 -28.08 20.71
C LEU A 3 -15.05 -27.27 19.71
N LEU A 4 -16.31 -27.07 20.09
CA LEU A 4 -17.21 -26.03 19.57
C LEU A 4 -16.44 -24.71 19.70
N ASN A 5 -16.07 -24.04 18.61
CA ASN A 5 -16.94 -23.20 17.79
C ASN A 5 -17.82 -22.25 18.60
N GLU A 6 -17.18 -21.39 19.39
CA GLU A 6 -17.82 -20.22 20.00
C GLU A 6 -17.05 -18.97 19.52
N GLY A 7 -17.34 -18.51 18.31
CA GLY A 7 -16.59 -17.40 17.73
C GLY A 7 -17.20 -16.68 16.54
N GLY A 8 -18.51 -16.83 16.30
CA GLY A 8 -19.17 -16.09 15.23
C GLY A 8 -20.67 -16.18 15.35
N GLY A 9 -21.29 -15.13 15.90
CA GLY A 9 -22.73 -14.93 15.70
C GLY A 9 -23.05 -14.90 14.19
N PRO A 10 -24.29 -15.22 13.80
CA PRO A 10 -24.68 -15.26 12.38
C PRO A 10 -24.43 -13.89 11.75
N GLY A 11 -23.39 -13.80 10.91
CA GLY A 11 -23.01 -12.58 10.18
C GLY A 11 -21.57 -12.08 10.39
N ARG A 12 -20.79 -12.63 11.34
CA ARG A 12 -19.36 -12.26 11.44
C ARG A 12 -18.53 -13.05 10.43
N PRO A 13 -17.73 -12.40 9.56
CA PRO A 13 -16.80 -13.13 8.70
C PRO A 13 -15.82 -13.94 9.58
N PRO A 14 -15.39 -15.13 9.14
CA PRO A 14 -14.41 -15.91 9.88
C PRO A 14 -13.12 -15.09 10.04
N PRO A 15 -12.39 -15.27 11.16
CA PRO A 15 -11.12 -14.58 11.37
C PRO A 15 -10.12 -14.95 10.26
N ILE A 16 -9.28 -14.00 9.86
CA ILE A 16 -8.24 -14.27 8.87
C ILE A 16 -7.28 -15.35 9.38
N SER A 17 -6.82 -16.20 8.47
CA SER A 17 -5.78 -17.16 8.81
C SER A 17 -4.46 -16.42 9.07
N LEU A 18 -3.59 -17.00 9.91
CA LEU A 18 -2.23 -16.48 10.13
C LEU A 18 -1.46 -16.31 8.81
N GLN A 19 -1.65 -17.25 7.87
CA GLN A 19 -1.04 -17.16 6.54
C GLN A 19 -1.52 -15.93 5.77
N ALA A 20 -2.83 -15.67 5.76
CA ALA A 20 -3.39 -14.47 5.13
C ALA A 20 -2.89 -13.19 5.80
N ALA A 21 -2.79 -13.18 7.14
CA ALA A 21 -2.25 -12.05 7.88
C ALA A 21 -0.79 -11.76 7.51
N ILE A 22 0.07 -12.79 7.44
CA ILE A 22 1.47 -12.64 7.01
C ILE A 22 1.56 -12.10 5.57
N LEU A 23 0.73 -12.63 4.67
CA LEU A 23 0.70 -12.16 3.29
C LEU A 23 0.30 -10.68 3.21
N MET A 24 -0.78 -10.29 3.90
CA MET A 24 -1.33 -8.93 3.83
C MET A 24 -0.50 -7.90 4.58
N ILE A 25 0.14 -8.26 5.69
CA ILE A 25 0.85 -7.30 6.55
C ILE A 25 2.35 -7.25 6.21
N VAL A 26 2.94 -8.34 5.72
CA VAL A 26 4.39 -8.42 5.49
C VAL A 26 4.71 -8.58 4.02
N ALA A 27 4.29 -9.69 3.41
CA ALA A 27 4.77 -10.03 2.06
C ALA A 27 4.28 -9.04 1.00
N ALA A 28 2.98 -8.70 1.00
CA ALA A 28 2.41 -7.76 0.05
C ALA A 28 3.02 -6.35 0.19
N PRO A 29 3.05 -5.71 1.38
CA PRO A 29 3.71 -4.41 1.54
C PRO A 29 5.17 -4.41 1.10
N VAL A 30 5.96 -5.45 1.41
CA VAL A 30 7.36 -5.52 0.97
C VAL A 30 7.45 -5.56 -0.56
N LEU A 31 6.68 -6.42 -1.22
CA LEU A 31 6.71 -6.55 -2.68
C LEU A 31 6.20 -5.28 -3.37
N GLU A 32 5.12 -4.70 -2.86
CA GLU A 32 4.51 -3.48 -3.39
C GLU A 32 5.45 -2.28 -3.26
N GLU A 33 6.09 -2.08 -2.10
CA GLU A 33 7.01 -0.96 -1.91
C GLU A 33 8.31 -1.12 -2.72
N LEU A 34 8.83 -2.35 -2.88
CA LEU A 34 9.95 -2.60 -3.79
C LEU A 34 9.58 -2.29 -5.24
N ALA A 35 8.40 -2.72 -5.68
CA ALA A 35 7.94 -2.48 -7.04
C ALA A 35 7.69 -0.99 -7.30
N PHE A 36 6.86 -0.35 -6.47
CA PHE A 36 6.40 1.00 -6.75
C PHE A 36 7.33 2.08 -6.23
N ARG A 37 7.79 1.98 -4.98
CA ARG A 37 8.70 2.99 -4.41
C ARG A 37 10.13 2.75 -4.82
N GLY A 38 10.55 1.51 -5.02
CA GLY A 38 11.80 1.20 -5.72
C GLY A 38 11.70 1.47 -7.22
N ALA A 39 11.33 0.44 -7.98
CA ALA A 39 11.52 0.42 -9.43
C ALA A 39 10.71 1.50 -10.19
N VAL A 40 9.40 1.63 -9.92
CA VAL A 40 8.54 2.56 -10.67
C VAL A 40 8.90 4.01 -10.36
N THR A 41 9.13 4.37 -9.10
CA THR A 41 9.55 5.73 -8.71
C THR A 41 10.84 6.12 -9.42
N ASP A 42 11.85 5.24 -9.40
CA ASP A 42 13.14 5.52 -10.03
C ASP A 42 13.02 5.62 -11.56
N LEU A 43 12.20 4.78 -12.18
CA LEU A 43 11.89 4.84 -13.62
C LEU A 43 11.19 6.16 -13.99
N VAL A 44 10.11 6.52 -13.29
CA VAL A 44 9.35 7.74 -13.55
C VAL A 44 10.23 8.97 -13.35
N HIS A 45 11.02 8.99 -12.28
CA HIS A 45 11.95 10.10 -12.02
C HIS A 45 12.98 10.27 -13.13
N ALA A 46 13.57 9.17 -13.61
CA ALA A 46 14.53 9.19 -14.71
C ALA A 46 13.88 9.71 -16.01
N LEU A 47 12.64 9.29 -16.31
CA LEU A 47 11.90 9.78 -17.48
C LEU A 47 11.59 11.27 -17.37
N LEU A 48 11.09 11.74 -16.22
CA LEU A 48 10.79 13.15 -16.02
C LEU A 48 12.04 14.03 -16.07
N LYS A 49 13.19 13.54 -15.56
CA LYS A 49 14.48 14.23 -15.72
C LYS A 49 14.86 14.39 -17.19
N ARG A 50 14.72 13.34 -18.01
CA ARG A 50 15.01 13.38 -19.46
C ARG A 50 14.11 14.38 -20.20
N LEU A 51 12.88 14.56 -19.73
CA LEU A 51 11.92 15.50 -20.29
C LEU A 51 12.03 16.92 -19.70
N ALA A 52 13.01 17.19 -18.83
CA ALA A 52 13.11 18.44 -18.06
C ALA A 52 11.85 18.79 -17.24
N MET A 53 11.07 17.78 -16.85
CA MET A 53 9.82 17.89 -16.11
C MET A 53 9.94 17.40 -14.65
N ALA A 54 11.14 17.01 -14.20
CA ALA A 54 11.36 16.68 -12.80
C ALA A 54 11.22 17.94 -11.93
N ASP A 55 10.62 17.79 -10.75
CA ASP A 55 10.44 18.87 -9.79
C ASP A 55 10.80 18.41 -8.37
N THR A 56 10.92 19.39 -7.45
CA THR A 56 11.21 19.17 -6.03
C THR A 56 10.13 19.77 -5.14
N SER A 57 8.90 19.84 -5.63
CA SER A 57 7.77 20.39 -4.88
C SER A 57 7.40 19.49 -3.70
N THR A 58 6.51 19.97 -2.83
CA THR A 58 5.99 19.14 -1.71
C THR A 58 5.35 17.85 -2.22
N LEU A 59 4.70 17.93 -3.39
CA LEU A 59 4.01 16.82 -4.05
C LEU A 59 4.57 16.63 -5.46
N THR A 60 5.70 15.94 -5.58
CA THR A 60 6.38 15.84 -6.86
C THR A 60 5.57 15.10 -7.91
N ARG A 61 5.75 15.44 -9.18
CA ARG A 61 5.16 14.69 -10.30
C ARG A 61 5.52 13.20 -10.24
N THR A 62 6.74 12.86 -9.83
CA THR A 62 7.17 11.46 -9.64
C THR A 62 6.28 10.74 -8.63
N ASN A 63 6.04 11.35 -7.46
CA ASN A 63 5.20 10.79 -6.43
C ASN A 63 3.74 10.68 -6.88
N VAL A 64 3.19 11.72 -7.51
CA VAL A 64 1.82 11.72 -8.02
C VAL A 64 1.61 10.60 -9.04
N ILE A 65 2.47 10.50 -10.05
CA ILE A 65 2.34 9.50 -11.12
C ILE A 65 2.50 8.08 -10.55
N THR A 66 3.48 7.86 -9.68
CA THR A 66 3.69 6.55 -9.04
C THR A 66 2.49 6.17 -8.17
N SER A 67 1.93 7.12 -7.44
CA SER A 67 0.80 6.88 -6.55
C SER A 67 -0.49 6.61 -7.32
N LEU A 68 -0.71 7.29 -8.45
CA LEU A 68 -1.81 7.00 -9.37
C LEU A 68 -1.68 5.61 -10.00
N ALA A 69 -0.48 5.23 -10.45
CA ALA A 69 -0.23 3.89 -10.97
C ALA A 69 -0.49 2.80 -9.91
N PHE A 70 -0.04 3.02 -8.66
CA PHE A 70 -0.31 2.12 -7.54
C PHE A 70 -1.80 1.96 -7.26
N ALA A 71 -2.54 3.07 -7.16
CA ALA A 71 -3.98 3.07 -6.96
C ALA A 71 -4.72 2.38 -8.13
N ALA A 72 -4.28 2.59 -9.37
CA ALA A 72 -4.88 1.95 -10.54
C ALA A 72 -4.76 0.42 -10.50
N CYS A 73 -3.65 -0.13 -9.97
CA CYS A 73 -3.48 -1.57 -9.79
C CYS A 73 -4.48 -2.19 -8.79
N HIS A 74 -5.16 -1.38 -7.98
CA HIS A 74 -6.20 -1.85 -7.05
C HIS A 74 -7.59 -1.95 -7.69
N LEU A 75 -7.84 -1.27 -8.82
CA LEU A 75 -9.15 -1.26 -9.48
C LEU A 75 -9.70 -2.66 -9.84
N PRO A 76 -8.90 -3.65 -10.27
CA PRO A 76 -9.42 -4.98 -10.57
C PRO A 76 -9.85 -5.77 -9.32
N TYR A 77 -9.39 -5.38 -8.13
CA TYR A 77 -9.55 -6.16 -6.90
C TYR A 77 -10.46 -5.49 -5.88
N GLN A 78 -10.79 -4.20 -6.06
CA GLN A 78 -11.52 -3.41 -5.09
C GLN A 78 -12.50 -2.43 -5.76
N PRO A 79 -13.59 -2.04 -5.07
CA PRO A 79 -14.47 -0.98 -5.55
C PRO A 79 -13.70 0.33 -5.79
N ILE A 80 -14.15 1.13 -6.76
CA ILE A 80 -13.46 2.37 -7.17
C ILE A 80 -13.20 3.33 -6.00
N GLY A 81 -14.13 3.43 -5.05
CA GLY A 81 -13.97 4.26 -3.85
C GLY A 81 -12.81 3.81 -2.96
N MET A 82 -12.61 2.50 -2.83
CA MET A 82 -11.50 1.93 -2.05
C MET A 82 -10.17 2.12 -2.79
N ALA A 83 -10.13 1.85 -4.09
CA ALA A 83 -8.94 2.10 -4.91
C ALA A 83 -8.55 3.60 -4.91
N ALA A 84 -9.53 4.51 -4.93
CA ALA A 84 -9.28 5.93 -4.79
C ALA A 84 -8.75 6.30 -3.39
N ALA A 85 -9.28 5.68 -2.33
CA ALA A 85 -8.81 5.91 -0.96
C ALA A 85 -7.33 5.50 -0.76
N VAL A 86 -6.84 4.50 -1.50
CA VAL A 86 -5.42 4.08 -1.51
C VAL A 86 -4.48 5.20 -1.99
N LEU A 87 -4.98 6.19 -2.73
CA LEU A 87 -4.15 7.28 -3.23
C LEU A 87 -3.51 8.11 -2.10
N LEU A 88 -4.25 8.38 -1.02
CA LEU A 88 -3.75 9.17 0.11
C LEU A 88 -2.58 8.52 0.86
N PRO A 89 -2.67 7.26 1.35
CA PRO A 89 -1.53 6.60 1.97
C PRO A 89 -0.38 6.43 0.98
N SER A 90 -0.67 6.17 -0.29
CA SER A 90 0.33 6.07 -1.37
C SER A 90 1.14 7.38 -1.51
N LEU A 91 0.48 8.55 -1.57
CA LEU A 91 1.18 9.84 -1.65
C LEU A 91 2.05 10.12 -0.42
N LEU A 92 1.57 9.75 0.77
CA LEU A 92 2.34 9.85 2.02
C LEU A 92 3.60 8.97 1.97
N LEU A 93 3.48 7.71 1.56
CA LEU A 93 4.61 6.80 1.40
C LEU A 93 5.62 7.30 0.37
N GLY A 94 5.14 7.88 -0.73
CA GLY A 94 6.01 8.54 -1.70
C GLY A 94 6.76 9.72 -1.10
N LYS A 95 6.12 10.51 -0.22
CA LYS A 95 6.80 11.59 0.49
C LYS A 95 7.86 11.07 1.46
N VAL A 96 7.57 9.99 2.16
CA VAL A 96 8.54 9.31 3.03
C VAL A 96 9.74 8.83 2.21
N ARG A 97 9.53 8.23 1.03
CA ARG A 97 10.62 7.83 0.14
C ARG A 97 11.46 9.02 -0.31
N GLU A 98 10.85 10.14 -0.67
CA GLU A 98 11.58 11.36 -1.08
C GLU A 98 12.45 11.92 0.05
N VAL A 99 11.92 11.96 1.28
CA VAL A 99 12.63 12.53 2.44
C VAL A 99 13.74 11.60 2.93
N THR A 100 13.48 10.29 2.97
CA THR A 100 14.40 9.31 3.56
C THR A 100 15.37 8.70 2.54
N GLY A 101 15.05 8.75 1.25
CA GLY A 101 15.77 8.03 0.20
C GLY A 101 15.66 6.51 0.26
N SER A 102 14.87 5.95 1.19
CA SER A 102 14.79 4.51 1.45
C SER A 102 13.37 3.97 1.26
N VAL A 103 13.26 2.72 0.80
CA VAL A 103 11.98 1.98 0.76
C VAL A 103 11.60 1.36 2.10
N VAL A 104 12.58 1.15 3.00
CA VAL A 104 12.34 0.40 4.24
C VAL A 104 11.33 1.10 5.15
N PRO A 105 11.41 2.43 5.39
CA PRO A 105 10.37 3.13 6.16
C PRO A 105 8.99 3.02 5.51
N CYS A 106 8.92 3.01 4.17
CA CYS A 106 7.66 2.86 3.45
C CYS A 106 7.04 1.48 3.71
N MET A 107 7.84 0.40 3.69
CA MET A 107 7.37 -0.96 3.98
C MET A 107 6.76 -1.06 5.38
N VAL A 108 7.42 -0.47 6.38
CA VAL A 108 6.96 -0.51 7.78
C VAL A 108 5.65 0.25 7.95
N ILE A 109 5.56 1.46 7.38
CA ILE A 109 4.35 2.29 7.47
C ILE A 109 3.19 1.64 6.68
N HIS A 110 3.47 1.02 5.54
CA HIS A 110 2.45 0.32 4.76
C HIS A 110 1.95 -0.93 5.50
N ALA A 111 2.86 -1.74 6.05
CA ALA A 111 2.50 -2.86 6.92
C ALA A 111 1.59 -2.42 8.08
N TRP A 112 1.93 -1.27 8.70
CA TRP A 112 1.11 -0.66 9.74
C TRP A 112 -0.28 -0.26 9.23
N PHE A 113 -0.41 0.36 8.06
CA PHE A 113 -1.71 0.67 7.47
C PHE A 113 -2.56 -0.58 7.22
N ASN A 114 -1.98 -1.65 6.70
CA ASN A 114 -2.70 -2.90 6.49
C ASN A 114 -3.14 -3.54 7.81
N ALA A 115 -2.30 -3.49 8.85
CA ALA A 115 -2.68 -3.94 10.19
C ALA A 115 -3.86 -3.12 10.75
N CYS A 116 -3.80 -1.79 10.66
CA CYS A 116 -4.92 -0.91 11.07
C CYS A 116 -6.20 -1.21 10.29
N TYR A 117 -6.10 -1.41 8.98
CA TYR A 117 -7.24 -1.74 8.13
C TYR A 117 -7.90 -3.06 8.57
N LEU A 118 -7.12 -4.12 8.77
CA LEU A 118 -7.63 -5.42 9.21
C LEU A 118 -8.32 -5.32 10.59
N MET A 119 -7.71 -4.59 11.53
CA MET A 119 -8.30 -4.35 12.85
C MET A 119 -9.64 -3.62 12.77
N VAL A 120 -9.75 -2.57 11.95
CA VAL A 120 -10.98 -1.77 11.79
C VAL A 120 -12.08 -2.57 11.09
N MET A 121 -11.72 -3.39 10.10
CA MET A 121 -12.66 -4.24 9.38
C MET A 121 -13.06 -5.51 10.16
N GLY A 122 -12.44 -5.76 11.32
CA GLY A 122 -12.82 -6.82 12.25
C GLY A 122 -12.52 -8.24 11.75
N VAL A 123 -11.51 -8.36 10.88
CA VAL A 123 -11.06 -9.59 10.21
C VAL A 123 -9.77 -10.14 10.80
#